data_AF-A0A7G1NGJ4-F1
#
_entry.id   AF-A0A7G1NGJ4-F1
#
_cell.length_a   1.000
_cell.length_b   1.000
_cell.length_c   1.000
_cell.angle_alpha   90.00
_cell.angle_beta   90.00
_cell.angle_gamma   90.00
#
_symmetry.space_group_name_H-M   'P 1'
#
loop_
_entity.id
_entity.type
_entity.pdbx_description
1 polymer ?
#
loop_
_entity_poly.entity_id
_entity_poly.type
_entity_poly.pdbx_seq_one_letter_code
_entity_poly.pdbx_strand_id
1 'polypeptide(L)' 'MWSTPWAWLSRGSSPSPESAEATLELPRRGFEIWGEATGSWSYVKGSYEIPVGRSITDRRTTATINV' A
#
# COMPACT_ATOMS: atom_id res chain seq x y z
N MET A 1 15.25 -9.55 -35.12
CA MET A 1 13.84 -9.57 -35.55
C MET A 1 13.01 -9.89 -34.32
N TRP A 2 12.44 -8.85 -33.69
CA TRP A 2 11.84 -8.90 -32.36
C TRP A 2 10.44 -9.53 -32.37
N SER A 3 10.14 -10.33 -31.35
CA SER A 3 8.87 -11.03 -31.16
C SER A 3 7.66 -10.09 -31.04
N THR A 4 6.58 -10.45 -31.70
CA THR A 4 5.19 -10.16 -31.31
C THR A 4 4.36 -11.36 -31.82
N PRO A 5 3.33 -11.84 -31.09
CA PRO A 5 2.13 -11.01 -30.92
C PRO A 5 1.39 -11.19 -29.58
N TRP A 6 0.93 -10.06 -29.05
CA TRP A 6 -0.14 -9.96 -28.06
C TRP A 6 -1.48 -10.22 -28.77
N ALA A 7 -1.82 -11.49 -29.04
CA ALA A 7 -3.10 -11.82 -29.66
C ALA A 7 -4.22 -11.79 -28.61
N TRP A 8 -4.82 -10.63 -28.38
CA TRP A 8 -6.09 -10.50 -27.67
C TRP A 8 -7.26 -10.59 -28.65
N LEU A 9 -7.77 -11.80 -28.90
CA LEU A 9 -9.09 -12.01 -29.50
C LEU A 9 -9.66 -13.36 -29.03
N SER A 10 -10.42 -13.35 -27.93
CA SER A 10 -11.50 -14.31 -27.72
C SER A 10 -12.52 -13.71 -26.74
N ARG A 11 -13.73 -13.52 -27.27
CA ARG A 11 -15.03 -13.45 -26.59
C ARG A 11 -14.95 -13.34 -25.05
N GLY A 12 -14.96 -12.10 -24.57
CA GLY A 12 -15.38 -11.65 -23.24
C GLY A 12 -15.50 -12.70 -22.13
N SER A 13 -14.38 -13.11 -21.58
CA SER A 13 -14.25 -13.31 -20.14
C SER A 13 -12.82 -12.96 -19.81
N SER A 14 -12.56 -11.73 -19.33
CA SER A 14 -11.36 -11.54 -18.53
C SER A 14 -11.40 -12.63 -17.46
N PRO A 15 -10.39 -13.50 -17.31
CA PRO A 15 -10.28 -14.22 -16.06
C PRO A 15 -10.25 -13.13 -15.00
N SER A 16 -11.28 -13.05 -14.15
CA SER A 16 -11.21 -12.12 -13.03
C SER A 16 -9.93 -12.49 -12.30
N PRO A 17 -8.98 -11.57 -12.11
CA PRO A 17 -7.81 -11.91 -11.33
C PRO A 17 -8.32 -12.34 -9.96
N GLU A 18 -8.24 -13.63 -9.68
CA GLU A 18 -8.69 -14.24 -8.41
C GLU A 18 -7.88 -13.65 -7.24
N SER A 19 -6.73 -13.06 -7.53
CA SER A 19 -5.92 -12.29 -6.61
C SER A 19 -5.23 -11.14 -7.35
N ALA A 20 -5.11 -10.00 -6.68
CA ALA A 20 -4.34 -8.85 -7.14
C ALA A 20 -3.35 -8.45 -6.03
N GLU A 21 -2.12 -8.12 -6.42
CA GLU A 21 -1.09 -7.64 -5.51
C GLU A 21 -1.10 -6.11 -5.48
N ALA A 22 -1.00 -5.52 -4.28
CA ALA A 22 -1.00 -4.08 -4.07
C ALA A 22 0.21 -3.68 -3.22
N THR A 23 1.08 -2.83 -3.77
CA THR A 23 2.23 -2.28 -3.07
C THR A 23 1.90 -0.89 -2.56
N LEU A 24 2.05 -0.68 -1.24
CA LEU A 24 1.87 0.61 -0.59
C LEU A 24 3.22 1.13 -0.13
N GLU A 25 3.73 2.14 -0.82
CA GLU A 25 4.91 2.89 -0.37
C GLU A 25 4.49 3.85 0.75
N LEU A 26 5.13 3.75 1.91
CA LEU A 26 4.85 4.62 3.05
C LEU A 26 5.81 5.81 3.04
N PRO A 27 5.33 7.02 2.69
CA PRO A 27 6.19 8.18 2.67
C PRO A 27 6.63 8.54 4.09
N ARG A 28 7.84 9.09 4.22
CA ARG A 28 8.40 9.57 5.51
C ARG A 28 7.44 10.47 6.29
N ARG A 29 6.66 11.29 5.58
CA ARG A 29 5.57 12.14 6.09
C ARG A 29 4.55 11.39 6.96
N GLY A 30 4.32 10.10 6.69
CA GLY A 30 3.42 9.26 7.49
C GLY A 30 3.90 9.02 8.92
N PHE A 31 5.18 9.28 9.20
CA PHE A 31 5.81 9.15 10.52
C PHE A 31 6.18 10.50 11.13
N GLU A 32 5.74 11.61 10.52
CA GLU A 32 5.99 12.96 11.02
C GLU A 32 4.77 13.47 11.79
N ILE A 33 5.01 13.96 13.01
CA ILE A 33 3.99 14.57 13.85
C ILE A 33 4.31 16.06 13.97
N TRP A 34 3.28 16.90 13.91
CA TRP A 34 3.44 18.32 14.17
C TRP A 34 3.72 18.54 15.66
N GLY A 35 4.90 19.09 15.96
CA GLY A 35 5.26 19.53 17.30
C GLY A 35 4.77 20.95 17.54
N GLU A 36 3.67 21.13 18.28
CA GLU A 36 3.17 22.48 18.61
C GLU A 36 4.20 23.32 19.37
N ALA A 37 5.00 22.70 20.24
CA ALA A 37 6.04 23.38 21.02
C ALA A 37 7.20 23.92 20.15
N THR A 38 7.53 23.24 19.06
CA THR A 38 8.62 23.64 18.16
C THR A 38 8.13 24.37 16.91
N GLY A 39 6.82 24.39 16.68
CA GLY A 39 6.23 24.90 15.45
C GLY A 39 6.78 24.21 14.20
N SER A 40 7.08 22.91 14.28
CA SER A 40 7.75 22.17 13.22
C SER A 40 7.34 20.70 13.15
N TRP A 41 7.48 20.10 11.97
CA TRP A 41 7.28 18.66 11.76
C TRP A 41 8.45 17.88 12.36
N SER A 42 8.16 16.87 13.17
CA SER A 42 9.15 16.01 13.82
C SER A 42 8.95 14.57 13.39
N TYR A 43 10.00 13.94 12.86
CA TYR A 43 9.98 12.52 12.49
C TYR A 43 10.13 11.64 13.72
N VAL A 44 9.16 10.77 13.96
CA VAL A 44 9.12 9.90 15.13
C VAL A 44 9.57 8.50 14.71
N LYS A 45 10.69 8.05 15.31
CA LYS A 45 11.17 6.68 15.17
C LYS A 45 10.39 5.77 16.11
N GLY A 46 10.07 4.57 15.65
CA GLY A 46 9.30 3.65 16.45
C GLY A 46 8.77 2.46 15.68
N SER A 47 8.00 1.64 16.40
CA SER A 47 7.26 0.52 15.82
C SER A 47 5.84 0.98 15.51
N TYR A 48 5.43 0.85 14.25
CA TYR A 48 4.11 1.25 13.76
C TYR A 48 3.35 0.03 13.26
N GLU A 49 2.07 -0.05 13.63
CA GLU A 49 1.15 -1.05 13.11
C GLU A 49 0.37 -0.52 11.91
N ILE A 50 0.34 -1.31 10.85
CA ILE A 50 -0.38 -1.04 9.61
C ILE A 50 -1.47 -2.09 9.48
N PRO A 51 -2.69 -1.79 9.94
CA PRO A 51 -3.82 -2.66 9.71
C PRO A 51 -4.29 -2.56 8.26
N VAL A 52 -4.43 -3.72 7.61
CA VAL A 52 -4.93 -3.89 6.26
C VAL A 52 -6.23 -4.69 6.31
N GLY A 53 -7.23 -4.22 5.57
CA GLY A 53 -8.52 -4.86 5.49
C GLY A 53 -9.40 -4.16 4.49
N ARG A 54 -10.67 -4.57 4.40
CA ARG A 54 -11.62 -3.97 3.46
C ARG A 54 -12.16 -2.62 3.94
N SER A 55 -12.06 -2.34 5.24
CA SER A 55 -12.51 -1.08 5.84
C SER A 55 -11.75 -0.80 7.13
N ILE A 56 -11.89 0.41 7.66
CA ILE A 56 -11.30 0.78 8.95
C ILE A 56 -11.87 -0.02 10.14
N THR A 57 -13.10 -0.54 10.01
CA THR A 57 -13.75 -1.39 11.01
C THR A 57 -13.51 -2.88 10.80
N ASP A 58 -13.15 -3.31 9.58
CA ASP A 58 -12.81 -4.69 9.24
C ASP A 58 -11.36 -4.79 8.77
N ARG A 59 -10.48 -4.88 9.77
CA ARG A 59 -9.04 -5.09 9.65
C ARG A 59 -8.77 -6.59 9.74
N ARG A 60 -8.20 -7.19 8.69
CA ARG A 60 -8.00 -8.65 8.60
C ARG A 60 -6.55 -9.08 8.81
N THR A 61 -5.62 -8.21 8.47
CA THR A 61 -4.19 -8.44 8.62
C THR A 61 -3.56 -7.20 9.22
N THR A 62 -2.54 -7.38 10.06
CA THR A 62 -1.76 -6.28 10.61
C THR A 62 -0.30 -6.54 10.30
N ALA A 63 0.39 -5.54 9.75
CA ALA A 63 1.83 -5.58 9.57
C ALA A 63 2.49 -4.60 10.54
N THR A 64 3.61 -4.98 11.13
CA THR A 64 4.38 -4.10 12.00
C THR A 64 5.65 -3.67 11.27
N ILE A 65 5.91 -2.37 11.24
CA ILE A 65 7.12 -1.79 10.65
C ILE A 65 7.91 -1.01 11.70
N ASN A 66 9.22 -0.99 11.55
CA ASN A 66 10.11 -0.20 12.41
C ASN A 66 10.81 0.86 11.57
N VAL A 67 10.82 2.10 12.03
CA VAL A 67 11.30 3.28 11.29
C VAL A 67 12.21 4.19 12.09
#